data_AF-A0A2V9MC18-F1
#
_entry.id   AF-A0A2V9MC18-F1
#
_cell.length_a   1.000
_cell.length_b   1.000
_cell.length_c   1.000
_cell.angle_alpha   90.00
_cell.angle_beta   90.00
_cell.angle_gamma   90.00
#
_symmetry.space_group_name_H-M   'P 1'
#
loop_
_entity.id
_entity.type
_entity.pdbx_description
1 polymer ?
#
loop_
_entity_poly.entity_id
_entity_poly.type
_entity_poly.pdbx_seq_one_letter_code
_entity_poly.pdbx_strand_id
1 'polypeptide(L)'
;VEVHNLQELKMALECESRIIGINNRDLKTFRVDLQTTLRLAPHVPDPVILVSESGINTPDDIRILRDVGCDAFLVGEVFMKSPHPGRALRDLIIRSFDLTTNSGTIR
;
A
#
# COMPACT_ATOMS: atom_id res chain seq x y z
N VAL A 1 -13.38 -1.03 2.04
CA VAL A 1 -13.59 -0.53 3.43
C VAL A 1 -12.22 -0.35 4.07
N GLU A 2 -12.06 0.65 4.91
CA GLU A 2 -10.79 0.93 5.60
C GLU A 2 -10.81 0.32 7.00
N VAL A 3 -9.70 -0.27 7.45
CA VAL A 3 -9.51 -0.89 8.77
C VAL A 3 -8.17 -0.52 9.38
N HIS A 4 -8.12 -0.50 10.72
CA HIS A 4 -6.93 -0.10 11.49
C HIS A 4 -6.45 -1.19 12.46
N ASN A 5 -7.28 -2.19 12.73
CA ASN A 5 -6.99 -3.25 13.69
C ASN A 5 -7.70 -4.55 13.32
N LEU A 6 -7.37 -5.63 14.04
CA LEU A 6 -7.89 -6.96 13.78
C LEU A 6 -9.41 -7.06 13.99
N GLN A 7 -9.98 -6.28 14.91
CA GLN A 7 -11.42 -6.29 15.15
C GLN A 7 -12.19 -5.68 13.97
N GLU A 8 -11.72 -4.55 13.47
CA GLU A 8 -12.26 -3.91 12.26
C GLU A 8 -12.10 -4.80 11.03
N LEU A 9 -10.95 -5.47 10.88
CA LEU A 9 -10.74 -6.43 9.80
C LEU A 9 -11.75 -7.57 9.84
N LYS A 10 -12.00 -8.17 11.01
CA LYS A 10 -13.01 -9.23 11.15
C LYS A 10 -14.40 -8.77 10.74
N MET A 11 -14.81 -7.58 11.19
CA MET A 11 -16.10 -7.01 10.80
C MET A 11 -16.18 -6.75 9.29
N ALA A 12 -15.10 -6.24 8.68
CA ALA A 12 -15.05 -6.02 7.24
C ALA A 12 -15.23 -7.32 6.44
N LEU A 13 -14.63 -8.42 6.91
CA LEU A 13 -14.76 -9.74 6.32
C LEU A 13 -16.17 -10.33 6.52
N GLU A 14 -16.78 -10.17 7.70
CA GLU A 14 -18.17 -10.56 7.97
C GLU A 14 -19.17 -9.80 7.08
N CYS A 15 -18.84 -8.56 6.71
CA CYS A 15 -19.60 -7.77 5.75
C CYS A 15 -19.29 -8.10 4.27
N GLU A 16 -18.55 -9.17 3.98
CA GLU A 16 -18.21 -9.64 2.63
C GLU A 16 -17.52 -8.56 1.77
N SER A 17 -16.69 -7.72 2.41
CA SER A 17 -15.99 -6.64 1.71
C SER A 17 -15.00 -7.19 0.69
N ARG A 18 -15.16 -6.81 -0.58
CA ARG A 18 -14.28 -7.26 -1.68
C ARG A 18 -12.95 -6.51 -1.78
N ILE A 19 -12.88 -5.31 -1.22
CA ILE A 19 -11.67 -4.47 -1.18
C ILE A 19 -11.51 -3.97 0.25
N ILE A 20 -10.38 -4.29 0.87
CA ILE A 20 -10.04 -3.87 2.22
C ILE A 20 -8.76 -3.06 2.17
N GLY A 21 -8.81 -1.84 2.72
CA GLY A 21 -7.67 -0.97 2.92
C GLY A 21 -7.21 -1.03 4.37
N ILE A 22 -5.94 -1.35 4.60
CA ILE A 22 -5.32 -1.23 5.92
C ILE A 22 -4.63 0.13 5.99
N ASN A 23 -5.14 1.01 6.86
CA ASN A 23 -4.55 2.33 7.05
C ASN A 23 -3.50 2.29 8.16
N ASN A 24 -2.24 2.51 7.78
CA ASN A 24 -1.11 2.52 8.70
C ASN A 24 -1.08 3.80 9.57
N ARG A 25 -1.96 4.78 9.33
CA ARG A 25 -2.07 5.99 10.13
C ARG A 25 -3.13 5.84 11.22
N ASP A 26 -2.73 6.00 12.46
CA ASP A 26 -3.66 6.18 13.57
C ASP A 26 -4.25 7.60 13.50
N LEU A 27 -5.58 7.72 13.33
CA LEU A 27 -6.26 9.00 13.16
C LEU A 27 -6.39 9.82 14.46
N LYS A 28 -6.11 9.23 15.63
CA LYS A 28 -6.14 9.92 16.93
C LYS A 28 -4.79 10.52 17.27
N THR A 29 -3.71 9.80 16.95
CA THR A 29 -2.33 10.18 17.31
C THR A 29 -1.53 10.71 16.12
N PHE A 30 -2.03 10.54 14.90
CA PHE A 30 -1.36 10.82 13.63
C PHE A 30 -0.06 10.04 13.40
N ARG A 31 0.24 9.06 14.25
CA ARG A 31 1.38 8.16 14.07
C ARG A 31 1.14 7.25 12.87
N VAL A 32 2.19 7.03 12.10
CA VAL A 32 2.17 6.13 10.95
C VAL A 32 3.10 4.96 11.21
N ASP A 33 2.59 3.74 11.09
CA ASP A 33 3.33 2.51 11.35
C ASP A 33 2.95 1.42 10.34
N LEU A 34 3.84 1.14 9.38
CA LEU A 34 3.67 0.07 8.36
C LEU A 34 3.48 -1.31 9.00
N GLN A 35 3.93 -1.53 10.24
CA GLN A 35 3.72 -2.79 10.95
C GLN A 35 2.22 -3.11 11.13
N THR A 36 1.33 -2.11 11.04
CA THR A 36 -0.11 -2.34 11.05
C THR A 36 -0.53 -3.22 9.88
N THR A 37 -0.10 -2.91 8.67
CA THR A 37 -0.34 -3.78 7.51
C THR A 37 0.34 -5.13 7.68
N LEU A 38 1.60 -5.18 8.09
CA LEU A 38 2.35 -6.45 8.22
C LEU A 38 1.70 -7.42 9.21
N ARG A 39 1.07 -6.90 10.28
CA ARG A 39 0.34 -7.73 11.26
C ARG A 39 -1.03 -8.19 10.76
N LEU A 40 -1.69 -7.40 9.93
CA LEU A 40 -3.09 -7.64 9.54
C LEU A 40 -3.22 -8.39 8.21
N ALA A 41 -2.32 -8.16 7.27
CA ALA A 41 -2.35 -8.77 5.94
C ALA A 41 -2.48 -10.32 5.96
N PRO A 42 -1.79 -11.07 6.84
CA PRO A 42 -1.92 -12.53 6.88
C PRO A 42 -3.32 -13.05 7.27
N HIS A 43 -4.20 -12.18 7.77
CA HIS A 43 -5.57 -12.53 8.13
C HIS A 43 -6.59 -12.25 7.02
N VAL A 44 -6.14 -11.69 5.89
CA VAL A 44 -7.00 -11.36 4.75
C VAL A 44 -7.02 -12.56 3.80
N PRO A 45 -8.16 -13.22 3.59
CA PRO A 45 -8.26 -14.34 2.67
C PRO A 45 -8.43 -13.86 1.22
N ASP A 46 -7.99 -14.68 0.28
CA ASP A 46 -8.42 -14.56 -1.11
C ASP A 46 -9.96 -14.76 -1.21
N PRO A 47 -10.66 -14.08 -2.14
CA PRO A 47 -10.16 -13.20 -3.19
C PRO A 47 -10.27 -11.69 -2.84
N VAL A 48 -10.11 -11.32 -1.56
CA VAL A 48 -10.23 -9.91 -1.13
C VAL A 48 -9.04 -9.12 -1.63
N ILE A 49 -9.29 -8.01 -2.35
CA ILE A 49 -8.22 -7.11 -2.78
C ILE A 49 -7.73 -6.33 -1.56
N LEU A 50 -6.46 -6.51 -1.22
CA LEU A 50 -5.82 -5.87 -0.10
C LEU A 50 -5.04 -4.62 -0.52
N VAL A 51 -5.39 -3.48 0.06
CA VAL A 51 -4.73 -2.19 -0.16
C VAL A 51 -3.97 -1.77 1.10
N SER A 52 -2.69 -1.42 0.99
CA SER A 52 -1.97 -0.75 2.08
C SER A 52 -1.99 0.76 1.88
N GLU A 53 -2.30 1.50 2.94
CA GLU A 53 -2.47 2.96 2.89
C GLU A 53 -1.60 3.65 3.95
N SER A 54 -1.12 4.86 3.62
CA SER A 54 -0.24 5.67 4.47
C SER A 54 1.14 5.04 4.75
N GLY A 55 2.17 5.88 4.90
CA GLY A 55 3.49 5.44 5.36
C GLY A 55 4.40 4.81 4.31
N ILE A 56 3.94 4.71 3.07
CA ILE A 56 4.71 4.17 1.94
C ILE A 56 5.53 5.31 1.33
N ASN A 57 6.84 5.25 1.49
CA ASN A 57 7.75 6.33 1.06
C ASN A 57 8.84 5.83 0.11
N THR A 58 9.19 4.56 0.20
CA THR A 58 10.33 3.97 -0.49
C THR A 58 9.94 2.76 -1.32
N PRO A 59 10.77 2.37 -2.30
CA PRO A 59 10.57 1.13 -3.03
C PRO A 59 10.61 -0.13 -2.15
N ASP A 60 11.43 -0.11 -1.08
CA ASP A 60 11.52 -1.23 -0.14
C ASP A 60 10.24 -1.40 0.68
N ASP A 61 9.55 -0.30 1.02
CA ASP A 61 8.23 -0.38 1.65
C ASP A 61 7.24 -1.16 0.76
N ILE A 62 7.22 -0.86 -0.55
CA ILE A 62 6.36 -1.56 -1.51
C ILE A 62 6.74 -3.03 -1.59
N ARG A 63 8.03 -3.38 -1.68
CA ARG A 63 8.47 -4.78 -1.74
C ARG A 63 8.00 -5.57 -0.52
N ILE A 64 8.24 -5.04 0.69
CA ILE A 64 7.84 -5.70 1.94
C ILE A 64 6.32 -5.87 2.02
N LEU A 65 5.54 -4.86 1.60
CA LEU A 65 4.08 -4.95 1.61
C LEU A 65 3.55 -5.96 0.58
N ARG A 66 4.20 -6.10 -0.57
CA ARG A 66 3.88 -7.15 -1.54
C ARG A 66 4.17 -8.54 -1.00
N ASP A 67 5.28 -8.71 -0.30
CA ASP A 67 5.68 -10.00 0.27
C ASP A 67 4.67 -10.52 1.32
N VAL A 68 3.92 -9.63 1.97
CA VAL A 68 2.83 -10.00 2.89
C VAL A 68 1.45 -10.08 2.23
N GLY A 69 1.37 -9.96 0.90
CA GLY A 69 0.13 -10.18 0.14
C GLY A 69 -0.69 -8.92 -0.15
N CYS A 70 -0.13 -7.71 -0.07
CA CYS A 70 -0.85 -6.53 -0.56
C CYS A 70 -0.90 -6.50 -2.09
N ASP A 71 -2.11 -6.33 -2.63
CA ASP A 71 -2.39 -6.22 -4.06
C ASP A 71 -2.17 -4.81 -4.60
N ALA A 72 -2.45 -3.80 -3.77
CA ALA A 72 -2.42 -2.40 -4.17
C ALA A 72 -1.94 -1.46 -3.05
N PHE A 73 -1.59 -0.23 -3.45
CA PHE A 73 -1.00 0.78 -2.58
C PHE A 73 -1.67 2.13 -2.81
N LEU A 74 -2.06 2.81 -1.72
CA LEU A 74 -2.53 4.19 -1.78
C LEU A 74 -1.42 5.12 -1.27
N VAL A 75 -0.79 5.84 -2.21
CA VAL A 75 0.34 6.74 -1.94
C VAL A 75 0.01 8.15 -2.42
N GLY A 76 0.08 9.12 -1.50
CA GLY A 76 -0.24 10.52 -1.81
C GLY A 76 0.80 11.51 -1.30
N GLU A 77 1.09 11.47 0.01
CA GLU A 77 1.91 12.49 0.69
C GLU A 77 3.28 12.71 0.04
N VAL A 78 3.98 11.64 -0.34
CA VAL A 78 5.29 11.71 -1.01
C VAL A 78 5.21 12.45 -2.35
N PHE A 79 4.12 12.26 -3.10
CA PHE A 79 3.94 12.89 -4.41
C PHE A 79 3.51 14.35 -4.27
N MET A 80 2.67 14.67 -3.29
CA MET A 80 2.21 16.04 -3.04
C MET A 80 3.34 16.96 -2.57
N LYS A 81 4.37 16.43 -1.91
CA LYS A 81 5.57 17.18 -1.50
C LYS A 81 6.61 17.32 -2.62
N SER A 82 6.45 16.60 -3.74
CA SER A 82 7.41 16.62 -4.83
C SER A 82 7.12 17.77 -5.80
N PRO A 83 8.14 18.54 -6.24
CA PRO A 83 7.97 19.51 -7.33
C PRO A 83 7.65 18.84 -8.68
N HIS A 84 7.88 17.53 -8.80
CA HIS A 84 7.61 16.74 -9.99
C HIS A 84 6.93 15.41 -9.65
N PRO A 85 5.62 15.41 -9.32
CA PRO A 85 4.90 14.22 -8.85
C PRO A 85 5.00 13.03 -9.82
N GLY A 86 4.89 13.28 -11.12
CA GLY A 86 5.00 12.22 -12.14
C GLY A 86 6.37 11.57 -12.21
N ARG A 87 7.46 12.33 -11.98
CA ARG A 87 8.81 11.75 -11.87
C ARG A 87 8.96 10.90 -10.61
N ALA A 88 8.48 11.41 -9.47
CA ALA A 88 8.51 10.68 -8.21
C ALA A 88 7.73 9.35 -8.29
N LEU A 89 6.54 9.36 -8.90
CA LEU A 89 5.76 8.13 -9.16
C LEU A 89 6.53 7.15 -10.04
N ARG A 90 7.10 7.64 -11.16
CA ARG A 90 7.88 6.81 -12.08
C ARG A 90 9.07 6.15 -11.38
N ASP A 91 9.81 6.91 -10.59
CA ASP A 91 10.98 6.41 -9.86
C ASP A 91 10.57 5.37 -8.81
N LEU A 92 9.46 5.62 -8.09
CA LEU A 92 8.92 4.66 -7.12
C LEU A 92 8.56 3.35 -7.83
N ILE A 93 7.82 3.38 -8.95
CA ILE A 93 7.42 2.17 -9.68
C ILE A 93 8.64 1.43 -10.23
N ILE A 94 9.54 2.10 -10.96
CA ILE A 94 10.70 1.46 -11.58
C ILE A 94 11.53 0.71 -10.55
N ARG A 95 11.77 1.35 -9.40
CA ARG A 95 12.60 0.79 -8.34
C ARG A 95 11.89 -0.23 -7.47
N SER A 96 10.55 -0.30 -7.47
CA SER A 96 9.80 -1.26 -6.62
C SER A 96 9.52 -2.59 -7.33
N PHE A 97 9.57 -2.59 -8.66
CA PHE A 97 9.19 -3.73 -9.50
C PHE A 97 10.39 -4.26 -10.32
N ASP A 98 11.60 -3.80 -10.02
CA ASP A 98 12.85 -4.10 -10.75
C ASP A 98 12.70 -3.96 -12.28
N LEU A 99 11.90 -2.98 -12.70
CA LEU A 99 11.63 -2.71 -14.11
C LEU A 99 12.85 -2.00 -14.70
N THR A 100 13.72 -2.72 -15.42
CA THR A 100 14.79 -2.07 -16.16
C THR A 100 14.20 -1.09 -17.18
N THR A 101 14.66 0.17 -17.19
CA THR A 101 14.30 1.14 -18.23
C THR A 101 14.82 0.66 -19.58
N ASN A 102 14.04 -0.12 -20.32
CA ASN A 102 14.31 -0.35 -21.71
C ASN A 102 13.93 0.94 -22.45
N SER A 103 14.94 1.78 -22.72
CA SER A 103 14.91 2.76 -23.80
C SER A 103 14.78 2.00 -25.11
N GLY A 104 13.57 1.58 -25.45
CA GLY A 104 13.25 0.86 -26.67
C GLY A 104 12.06 1.53 -27.34
N THR A 105 12.36 2.34 -28.36
CA THR A 105 11.49 2.85 -29.42
C THR A 105 10.10 2.22 -29.48
N ILE A 106 9.08 3.03 -29.19
CA ILE A 106 7.72 2.75 -29.66
C ILE A 106 7.69 3.17 -31.14
N ARG A 107 7.47 2.18 -32.01
CA ARG A 107 7.01 2.41 -33.39
C ARG A 107 5.55 2.85 -33.38
#